data_AF-A0A087TCU7-F1
#
_entry.id   AF-A0A087TCU7-F1
#
_cell.length_a   1.000
_cell.length_b   1.000
_cell.length_c   1.000
_cell.angle_alpha   90.00
_cell.angle_beta   90.00
_cell.angle_gamma   90.00
#
_symmetry.space_group_name_H-M   'P 1'
#
loop_
_entity.id
_entity.type
_entity.pdbx_description
1 polymer ?
#
loop_
_entity_poly.entity_id
_entity_poly.type
_entity_poly.pdbx_seq_one_letter_code
_entity_poly.pdbx_strand_id
1 'polypeptide(L)'
;MKCPTCDMHLQKCSAIEVGHAFLLGRRYSEPLQAKFETSNQIFEEYQMGSYGLGLTRILAACVECLSSTDNIRWPLRIAPYYLSVILPKKGSKEESASSFAEDLSDSLNNINWLSSNVVIDDRTNLTIGKRVQESNSLG
;
A
#
# COMPACT_ATOMS: atom_id res chain seq x y z
N MET A 1 -22.18 21.49 -14.53
CA MET A 1 -23.04 21.63 -13.32
C MET A 1 -22.54 22.84 -12.55
N LYS A 2 -23.39 23.69 -11.96
CA LYS A 2 -22.93 24.87 -11.21
C LYS A 2 -22.90 24.57 -9.70
N CYS A 3 -21.96 25.16 -8.99
CA CYS A 3 -21.86 25.06 -7.53
C CYS A 3 -23.03 25.80 -6.87
N PRO A 4 -23.81 25.16 -5.96
CA PRO A 4 -24.95 25.80 -5.31
C PRO A 4 -24.55 26.95 -4.37
N THR A 5 -23.28 27.04 -3.97
CA THR A 5 -22.78 28.05 -3.02
C THR A 5 -22.11 29.24 -3.70
N CYS A 6 -21.37 29.02 -4.81
CA CYS A 6 -20.55 30.06 -5.45
C CYS A 6 -20.75 30.20 -6.96
N ASP A 7 -21.73 29.48 -7.56
CA ASP A 7 -22.10 29.50 -8.98
C ASP A 7 -20.99 29.13 -10.00
N MET A 8 -19.80 28.77 -9.52
CA MET A 8 -18.69 28.28 -10.34
C MET A 8 -18.96 26.91 -10.97
N HIS A 9 -18.28 26.61 -12.07
CA HIS A 9 -18.45 25.35 -12.79
C HIS A 9 -17.85 24.17 -12.00
N LEU A 10 -18.64 23.12 -11.78
CA LEU A 10 -18.21 21.87 -11.18
C LEU A 10 -17.72 20.90 -12.24
N GLN A 11 -16.57 20.27 -11.97
CA GLN A 11 -16.01 19.20 -12.78
C GLN A 11 -16.38 17.84 -12.20
N LYS A 12 -16.69 16.89 -13.08
CA LYS A 12 -16.88 15.48 -12.72
C LYS A 12 -15.59 14.72 -12.96
N CYS A 13 -15.18 13.92 -11.98
CA CYS A 13 -14.08 12.97 -12.10
C CYS A 13 -14.54 11.59 -11.61
N SER A 14 -13.84 10.55 -12.08
CA SER A 14 -13.95 9.21 -11.51
C SER A 14 -12.98 9.08 -10.35
N ALA A 15 -13.41 8.45 -9.26
CA ALA A 15 -12.60 8.23 -8.07
C ALA A 15 -12.91 6.86 -7.46
N ILE A 16 -11.97 6.33 -6.69
CA ILE A 16 -12.13 5.10 -5.92
C ILE A 16 -12.30 5.48 -4.46
N GLU A 17 -13.45 5.17 -3.86
CA GLU A 17 -13.67 5.38 -2.43
C GLU A 17 -12.90 4.33 -1.62
N VAL A 18 -11.81 4.76 -1.01
CA VAL A 18 -10.95 3.91 -0.16
C VAL A 18 -11.29 3.99 1.33
N GLY A 19 -12.13 4.94 1.73
CA GLY A 19 -12.55 5.10 3.10
C GLY A 19 -13.70 6.07 3.26
N HIS A 20 -14.36 5.99 4.40
CA HIS A 20 -15.53 6.81 4.74
C HIS A 20 -15.58 7.03 6.26
N ALA A 21 -15.95 8.24 6.66
CA ALA A 21 -16.28 8.57 8.04
C ALA A 21 -17.76 8.96 8.15
N PHE A 22 -18.47 8.37 9.10
CA PHE A 22 -19.87 8.68 9.37
C PHE A 22 -20.02 9.28 10.77
N LEU A 23 -20.73 10.40 10.87
CA LEU A 23 -21.33 10.83 12.12
C LEU A 23 -22.64 10.05 12.29
N LEU A 24 -22.63 9.06 13.17
CA LEU A 24 -23.76 8.15 13.37
C LEU A 24 -24.81 8.73 14.33
N GLY A 25 -24.44 9.75 15.09
CA GLY A 25 -25.34 10.34 16.05
C GLY A 25 -25.64 9.34 17.18
N ARG A 26 -26.91 9.26 17.54
CA ARG A 26 -27.43 8.27 18.50
C ARG A 26 -28.07 7.03 17.87
N ARG A 27 -27.93 6.87 16.54
CA ARG A 27 -28.59 5.82 15.74
C ARG A 27 -28.44 4.41 16.30
N TYR A 28 -27.29 4.11 16.92
CA TYR A 28 -27.03 2.79 17.52
C TYR A 28 -27.11 2.80 19.05
N SER A 29 -26.74 3.90 19.71
CA SER A 29 -26.74 3.98 21.17
C SER A 29 -28.14 3.99 21.77
N GLU A 30 -29.12 4.63 21.12
CA GLU A 30 -30.54 4.62 21.54
C GLU A 30 -31.14 3.21 21.60
N PRO A 31 -31.17 2.43 20.49
CA PRO A 31 -31.79 1.11 20.52
C PRO A 31 -31.01 0.08 21.35
N LEU A 32 -29.69 0.27 21.53
CA LEU A 32 -28.85 -0.62 22.35
C LEU A 32 -28.80 -0.21 23.83
N GLN A 33 -29.48 0.88 24.21
CA GLN A 33 -29.43 1.45 25.56
C GLN A 33 -28.00 1.72 26.06
N ALA A 34 -27.09 2.09 25.15
CA ALA A 34 -25.71 2.44 25.48
C ALA A 34 -25.67 3.89 25.98
N LYS A 35 -25.59 4.04 27.31
CA LYS A 35 -25.68 5.33 28.01
C LYS A 35 -24.49 5.60 28.90
N PHE A 36 -24.23 6.87 29.17
CA PHE A 36 -23.31 7.33 30.21
C PHE A 36 -24.01 8.27 31.18
N GLU A 37 -23.51 8.34 32.40
CA GLU A 37 -23.95 9.33 33.39
C GLU A 37 -23.19 10.64 33.17
N THR A 38 -23.95 11.73 33.05
CA THR A 38 -23.41 13.08 32.93
C THR A 38 -23.02 13.65 34.29
N SER A 39 -22.32 14.80 34.31
CA SER A 39 -22.02 15.53 35.55
C SER A 39 -23.25 15.94 36.36
N ASN A 40 -24.44 15.97 35.73
CA ASN A 40 -25.70 16.32 36.36
C ASN A 40 -26.49 15.08 36.85
N GLN A 41 -25.85 13.90 36.90
CA GLN A 41 -26.48 12.62 37.29
C GLN A 41 -27.67 12.22 36.39
N ILE A 42 -27.65 12.67 35.12
CA ILE A 42 -28.61 12.29 34.09
C ILE A 42 -27.93 11.32 33.13
N PHE A 43 -28.63 10.26 32.74
CA PHE A 43 -28.17 9.32 31.72
C PHE A 43 -28.46 9.84 30.31
N GLU A 44 -27.43 9.90 29.48
CA GLU A 44 -27.55 10.25 28.07
C GLU A 44 -26.96 9.16 27.16
N GLU A 45 -27.53 9.02 25.97
CA GLU A 45 -27.01 8.10 24.95
C GLU A 45 -25.72 8.64 24.32
N TYR A 46 -24.77 7.73 24.06
CA TYR A 46 -23.52 8.10 23.41
C TYR A 46 -23.74 8.71 22.01
N GLN A 47 -23.04 9.80 21.73
CA GLN A 47 -22.84 10.26 20.35
C GLN A 47 -21.76 9.40 19.69
N MET A 48 -22.06 8.87 18.51
CA MET A 48 -21.21 7.89 17.84
C MET A 48 -20.71 8.39 16.50
N GLY A 49 -19.49 7.98 16.17
CA GLY A 49 -18.90 8.07 14.84
C GLY A 49 -18.35 6.71 14.41
N SER A 50 -18.23 6.50 13.11
CA SER A 50 -17.58 5.32 12.54
C SER A 50 -16.60 5.73 11.46
N TYR A 51 -15.46 5.05 11.40
CA TYR A 51 -14.37 5.32 10.47
C TYR A 51 -13.97 4.00 9.81
N GLY A 52 -14.10 3.92 8.48
CA GLY A 52 -13.77 2.74 7.71
C GLY A 52 -12.70 3.03 6.67
N LEU A 53 -11.70 2.14 6.58
CA LEU A 53 -10.69 2.13 5.52
C LEU A 53 -10.70 0.74 4.87
N GLY A 54 -10.87 0.70 3.55
CA GLY A 54 -10.79 -0.53 2.78
C GLY A 54 -9.34 -0.87 2.45
N LEU A 55 -8.62 -1.53 3.37
CA LEU A 55 -7.18 -1.81 3.19
C LEU A 55 -6.85 -2.54 1.88
N THR A 56 -7.59 -3.60 1.54
CA THR A 56 -7.42 -4.33 0.27
C THR A 56 -7.77 -3.47 -0.94
N ARG A 57 -8.75 -2.57 -0.79
CA ARG A 57 -9.12 -1.60 -1.82
C ARG A 57 -8.06 -0.52 -2.01
N ILE A 58 -7.38 -0.09 -0.94
CA ILE A 58 -6.25 0.84 -1.02
C ILE A 58 -5.13 0.20 -1.85
N LEU A 59 -4.78 -1.07 -1.58
CA LEU A 59 -3.78 -1.77 -2.37
C LEU A 59 -4.17 -1.85 -3.85
N ALA A 60 -5.40 -2.26 -4.16
CA ALA A 60 -5.90 -2.29 -5.54
C ALA A 60 -5.92 -0.91 -6.19
N ALA A 61 -6.32 0.15 -5.47
CA ALA A 61 -6.33 1.51 -5.96
C ALA A 61 -4.92 2.04 -6.24
N CYS A 62 -3.92 1.68 -5.42
CA CYS A 62 -2.52 2.01 -5.70
C CYS A 62 -2.06 1.37 -7.01
N VAL A 63 -2.38 0.08 -7.23
CA VAL A 63 -2.05 -0.58 -8.49
C VAL A 63 -2.74 0.11 -9.67
N GLU A 64 -4.05 0.31 -9.60
CA GLU A 64 -4.86 0.93 -10.66
C GLU A 64 -4.39 2.35 -11.02
N CYS A 65 -4.10 3.18 -10.03
CA CYS A 65 -3.81 4.60 -10.25
C CYS A 65 -2.34 4.89 -10.57
N LEU A 66 -1.40 4.05 -10.12
CA LEU A 66 0.04 4.33 -10.20
C LEU A 66 0.78 3.43 -11.19
N SER A 67 0.27 2.23 -11.46
CA SER A 67 0.96 1.23 -12.26
C SER A 67 0.80 1.46 -13.76
N SER A 68 1.66 0.81 -14.53
CA SER A 68 1.54 0.69 -15.99
C SER A 68 1.13 -0.73 -16.36
N THR A 69 0.81 -0.97 -17.64
CA THR A 69 0.39 -2.29 -18.14
C THR A 69 1.35 -3.42 -17.76
N ASP A 70 2.65 -3.15 -17.76
CA ASP A 70 3.68 -4.18 -17.58
C ASP A 70 4.46 -4.06 -16.26
N ASN A 71 4.20 -3.01 -15.47
CA ASN A 71 4.97 -2.75 -14.25
C ASN A 71 4.05 -2.22 -13.16
N ILE A 72 4.00 -2.95 -12.03
CA ILE A 72 3.37 -2.46 -10.82
C ILE A 72 4.23 -1.33 -10.25
N ARG A 73 3.59 -0.30 -9.69
CA ARG A 73 4.30 0.77 -8.99
C ARG A 73 3.70 0.99 -7.62
N TRP A 74 4.47 0.67 -6.60
CA TRP A 74 4.07 0.90 -5.22
C TRP A 74 4.50 2.28 -4.73
N PRO A 75 3.67 2.97 -3.93
CA PRO A 75 4.18 3.95 -2.99
C PRO A 75 5.23 3.29 -2.09
N LEU A 76 6.38 3.96 -1.89
CA LEU A 76 7.51 3.40 -1.16
C LEU A 76 7.13 2.74 0.17
N ARG A 77 6.18 3.31 0.92
CA ARG A 77 5.76 2.80 2.24
C ARG A 77 5.02 1.47 2.23
N ILE A 78 4.52 1.04 1.08
CA ILE A 78 3.76 -0.22 0.93
C ILE A 78 4.36 -1.14 -0.13
N ALA A 79 5.56 -0.82 -0.63
CA ALA A 79 6.30 -1.69 -1.52
C ALA A 79 6.71 -2.98 -0.77
N PRO A 80 6.60 -4.16 -1.39
CA PRO A 80 7.01 -5.42 -0.75
C PRO A 80 8.50 -5.46 -0.38
N TYR A 81 9.32 -4.81 -1.20
CA TYR A 81 10.75 -4.59 -1.04
C TYR A 81 11.13 -3.31 -1.79
N TYR A 82 12.27 -2.71 -1.47
CA TYR A 82 12.75 -1.48 -2.12
C TYR A 82 13.77 -1.78 -3.22
N LEU A 83 14.52 -2.87 -3.10
CA LEU A 83 15.55 -3.27 -4.05
C LEU A 83 15.46 -4.76 -4.34
N SER A 84 15.66 -5.11 -5.61
CA SER A 84 15.78 -6.50 -6.07
C SER A 84 17.17 -6.71 -6.66
N VAL A 85 17.94 -7.63 -6.09
CA VAL A 85 19.29 -8.00 -6.53
C VAL A 85 19.20 -9.30 -7.33
N ILE A 86 19.44 -9.23 -8.63
CA ILE A 86 19.37 -10.39 -9.52
C ILE A 86 20.77 -11.00 -9.67
N LEU A 87 20.94 -12.23 -9.20
CA LEU A 87 22.24 -12.93 -9.28
C LEU A 87 22.59 -13.31 -10.73
N PRO A 88 23.89 -13.44 -11.08
CA PRO A 88 24.31 -13.98 -12.37
C PRO A 88 23.66 -15.33 -12.69
N LYS A 89 23.51 -15.64 -13.98
CA LYS A 89 22.94 -16.92 -14.40
C LYS A 89 23.96 -18.05 -14.17
N LYS A 90 23.50 -19.20 -13.67
CA LYS A 90 24.34 -20.40 -13.56
C LYS A 90 24.85 -20.85 -14.94
N GLY A 91 26.15 -21.15 -15.05
CA GLY A 91 26.84 -21.50 -16.28
C GLY A 91 27.11 -20.33 -17.23
N SER A 92 26.87 -19.08 -16.80
CA SER A 92 27.26 -17.90 -17.57
C SER A 92 28.73 -17.52 -17.34
N LYS A 93 29.27 -16.65 -18.19
CA LYS A 93 30.65 -16.15 -18.02
C LYS A 93 30.78 -15.33 -16.72
N GLU A 94 29.66 -14.77 -16.27
CA GLU A 94 29.54 -13.89 -15.12
C GLU A 94 29.22 -14.64 -13.82
N GLU A 95 29.11 -15.98 -13.84
CA GLU A 95 28.78 -16.78 -12.64
C GLU A 95 29.78 -16.55 -11.48
N SER A 96 31.05 -16.27 -11.80
CA SER A 96 32.07 -15.92 -10.80
C SER A 96 31.76 -14.64 -10.01
N ALA A 97 30.87 -13.78 -10.51
CA ALA A 97 30.44 -12.56 -9.82
C ALA A 97 29.31 -12.80 -8.78
N SER A 98 28.85 -14.05 -8.61
CA SER A 98 27.74 -14.35 -7.68
C SER A 98 28.07 -13.98 -6.23
N SER A 99 29.28 -14.30 -5.76
CA SER A 99 29.76 -13.91 -4.42
C SER A 99 29.72 -12.39 -4.23
N PHE A 100 30.14 -11.62 -5.23
CA PHE A 100 30.09 -10.16 -5.16
C PHE A 100 28.65 -9.63 -5.09
N ALA A 101 27.72 -10.23 -5.82
CA ALA A 101 26.31 -9.84 -5.79
C ALA A 101 25.64 -10.18 -4.45
N GLU A 102 26.02 -11.30 -3.84
CA GLU A 102 25.61 -11.68 -2.48
C GLU A 102 26.18 -10.70 -1.44
N ASP A 103 27.49 -10.40 -1.49
CA ASP A 103 28.13 -9.42 -0.61
C ASP A 103 27.52 -8.02 -0.73
N LEU A 104 27.14 -7.62 -1.95
CA LEU A 104 26.43 -6.38 -2.21
C LEU A 104 25.05 -6.38 -1.54
N SER A 105 24.31 -7.47 -1.66
CA SER A 105 23.00 -7.60 -1.01
C SER A 105 23.11 -7.53 0.51
N ASP A 106 24.10 -8.19 1.10
CA ASP A 106 24.37 -8.13 2.54
C ASP A 106 24.75 -6.70 2.97
N SER A 107 25.58 -6.03 2.19
CA SER A 107 25.96 -4.63 2.41
C SER A 107 24.75 -3.69 2.36
N LEU A 108 23.83 -3.91 1.42
CA LEU A 108 22.59 -3.13 1.31
C LEU A 108 21.64 -3.41 2.48
N ASN A 109 21.53 -4.67 2.93
CA ASN A 109 20.71 -5.04 4.09
C ASN A 109 21.23 -4.45 5.41
N ASN A 110 22.54 -4.17 5.51
CA ASN A 110 23.14 -3.50 6.66
C ASN A 110 22.81 -2.00 6.74
N ILE A 111 22.24 -1.41 5.68
CA ILE A 111 21.77 -0.02 5.71
C ILE A 111 20.41 0.02 6.42
N ASN A 112 20.32 0.78 7.52
CA ASN A 112 19.15 0.77 8.43
C ASN A 112 17.78 0.91 7.74
N TRP A 113 17.65 1.77 6.74
CA TRP A 113 16.37 1.99 6.04
C TRP A 113 16.09 0.98 4.91
N LEU A 114 17.09 0.18 4.53
CA LEU A 114 16.99 -0.91 3.56
C LEU A 114 16.94 -2.28 4.24
N SER A 115 17.19 -2.36 5.54
CA SER A 115 17.13 -3.61 6.30
C SER A 115 15.78 -4.30 6.07
N SER A 116 15.80 -5.57 5.67
CA SER A 116 14.62 -6.37 5.30
C SER A 116 13.83 -5.86 4.08
N ASN A 117 14.36 -4.90 3.32
CA ASN A 117 13.75 -4.36 2.10
C ASN A 117 14.59 -4.66 0.84
N VAL A 118 15.58 -5.54 0.94
CA VAL A 118 16.35 -6.04 -0.20
C VAL A 118 15.96 -7.49 -0.45
N VAL A 119 15.48 -7.80 -1.65
CA VAL A 119 15.22 -9.17 -2.09
C VAL A 119 16.33 -9.64 -3.02
N ILE A 120 16.74 -10.90 -2.89
CA ILE A 120 17.68 -11.53 -3.83
C ILE A 120 16.87 -12.47 -4.72
N ASP A 121 17.04 -12.35 -6.04
CA ASP A 121 16.54 -13.34 -6.99
C ASP A 121 17.63 -14.37 -7.30
N ASP A 122 17.64 -15.42 -6.48
CA ASP A 122 18.59 -16.54 -6.49
C ASP A 122 18.20 -17.66 -7.48
N ARG A 123 17.17 -17.45 -8.31
CA ARG A 123 16.67 -18.40 -9.31
C ARG A 123 17.58 -18.42 -10.54
N THR A 124 18.86 -18.75 -10.31
CA THR A 124 19.96 -18.69 -11.28
C THR A 124 19.81 -19.67 -12.46
N ASN A 125 18.86 -20.60 -12.38
CA ASN A 125 18.43 -21.46 -13.47
C ASN A 125 17.61 -20.70 -14.54
N LEU A 126 17.03 -19.55 -14.22
CA LEU A 126 16.26 -18.72 -15.14
C LEU A 126 17.14 -17.70 -15.88
N THR A 127 16.68 -17.26 -17.05
CA THR A 127 17.34 -16.17 -17.77
C THR A 127 17.22 -14.86 -16.99
N ILE A 128 18.22 -13.98 -17.12
CA ILE A 128 18.18 -12.64 -16.50
C ILE A 128 16.95 -11.86 -16.97
N GLY A 129 16.64 -11.88 -18.27
CA GLY A 129 15.48 -11.18 -18.81
C GLY A 129 14.16 -11.62 -18.18
N LYS A 130 13.97 -12.92 -17.94
CA LYS A 130 12.76 -13.42 -17.25
C LYS A 130 12.68 -12.91 -15.81
N ARG A 131 13.80 -12.95 -15.09
CA ARG A 131 13.87 -12.48 -13.69
C ARG A 131 13.63 -10.97 -13.58
N VAL A 132 14.16 -10.17 -14.49
CA VAL A 132 13.88 -8.72 -14.57
C VAL A 132 12.40 -8.47 -14.83
N GLN A 133 11.80 -9.18 -15.79
CA GLN A 133 10.37 -9.03 -16.09
C GLN A 133 9.48 -9.38 -14.89
N GLU A 134 9.79 -10.47 -14.18
CA GLU A 134 9.06 -10.88 -12.98
C GLU A 134 9.26 -9.89 -11.82
N SER A 135 10.47 -9.35 -11.64
CA SER A 135 10.72 -8.29 -10.65
C SER A 135 9.88 -7.05 -10.95
N ASN A 136 9.86 -6.59 -12.21
CA ASN A 136 9.03 -5.46 -12.64
C ASN A 136 7.53 -5.69 -12.44
N SER A 137 7.08 -6.95 -12.58
CA SER A 137 5.68 -7.33 -12.36
C SER A 137 5.29 -7.30 -10.88
N LEU A 138 6.26 -7.36 -9.97
CA LEU A 138 6.05 -7.25 -8.53
C LEU A 138 6.15 -5.79 -8.02
N GLY A 139 6.78 -4.91 -8.82
CA GLY A 139 6.90 -3.47 -8.58
C GLY A 139 8.14 -3.09 -7.79
#